data_AF-A0A545B491-F1
#
_entry.id   AF-A0A545B491-F1
#
_cell.length_a   1.000
_cell.length_b   1.000
_cell.length_c   1.000
_cell.angle_alpha   90.00
_cell.angle_beta   90.00
_cell.angle_gamma   90.00
#
_symmetry.space_group_name_H-M   'P 1'
#
loop_
_entity.id
_entity.type
_entity.pdbx_description
1 polymer ?
#
loop_
_entity_poly.entity_id
_entity_poly.type
_entity_poly.pdbx_seq_one_letter_code
_entity_poly.pdbx_strand_id
1 'polypeptide(L)'
;MAEAKHHLEVSGDFVIIFADGEGQGVHHSELIELMTLSRSLAEVRKRFVGSRTNLIETLEHFGYDFDALLQSQFREGYRDTALAKLHRVDPKWIARKREALGFSNAPGRSRAEFSSEQVRKAYDVAGSFAGAARLMGINRQTFKKLYARVSDQMEPAHDDNLDQSLGDDRLAKARTAAGRVGSKVCSSGDELKKFFDDEWGEG
;
A
#
# COMPACT_ATOMS: atom_id res chain seq x y z
N MET A 1 -24.23 -19.88 27.47
CA MET A 1 -23.11 -19.04 27.01
C MET A 1 -22.70 -19.58 25.65
N ALA A 2 -22.65 -18.75 24.62
CA ALA A 2 -22.23 -19.19 23.28
C ALA A 2 -20.70 -19.22 23.27
N GLU A 3 -20.10 -20.42 23.28
CA GLU A 3 -18.66 -20.57 23.08
C GLU A 3 -18.30 -20.01 21.69
N ALA A 4 -17.27 -19.17 21.65
CA ALA A 4 -16.75 -18.64 20.39
C ALA A 4 -16.29 -19.81 19.52
N LYS A 5 -16.94 -20.00 18.36
CA LYS A 5 -16.70 -21.12 17.43
C LYS A 5 -15.24 -21.29 17.04
N HIS A 6 -14.49 -20.18 17.00
CA HIS A 6 -13.06 -20.18 16.69
C HIS A 6 -12.29 -19.17 17.55
N HIS A 7 -11.34 -19.63 18.36
CA HIS A 7 -10.45 -18.77 19.13
C HIS A 7 -9.16 -19.50 19.52
N LEU A 8 -8.16 -18.72 19.91
CA LEU A 8 -6.88 -19.22 20.42
C LEU A 8 -6.78 -18.96 21.91
N GLU A 9 -6.26 -19.94 22.64
CA GLU A 9 -5.90 -19.83 24.04
C GLU A 9 -4.42 -20.16 24.23
N VAL A 10 -3.76 -19.44 25.15
CA VAL A 10 -2.36 -19.69 25.48
C VAL A 10 -2.29 -20.56 26.73
N SER A 11 -1.56 -21.67 26.64
CA SER A 11 -1.28 -22.56 27.76
C SER A 11 0.22 -22.86 27.83
N GLY A 12 0.93 -22.07 28.64
CA GLY A 12 2.39 -22.12 28.70
C GLY A 12 3.01 -21.83 27.32
N ASP A 13 3.80 -22.78 26.81
CA ASP A 13 4.47 -22.66 25.51
C ASP A 13 3.60 -23.10 24.32
N PHE A 14 2.34 -23.46 24.57
CA PHE A 14 1.41 -23.94 23.57
C PHE A 14 0.31 -22.94 23.26
N VAL A 15 -0.10 -22.92 22.00
CA VAL A 15 -1.32 -22.29 21.52
C VAL A 15 -2.36 -23.39 21.31
N ILE A 16 -3.49 -23.28 21.99
CA ILE A 16 -4.65 -24.14 21.80
C ILE A 16 -5.56 -23.47 20.77
N ILE A 17 -5.75 -24.14 19.64
CA ILE A 17 -6.61 -23.69 18.55
C ILE A 17 -7.98 -24.35 18.75
N PHE A 18 -8.98 -23.58 19.12
CA PHE A 18 -10.36 -24.06 19.18
C PHE A 18 -11.04 -23.81 17.84
N ALA A 19 -11.56 -24.87 17.21
CA ALA A 19 -12.37 -24.78 16.01
C ALA A 19 -13.55 -25.76 16.11
N ASP A 20 -14.78 -25.23 16.01
CA ASP A 20 -16.02 -26.01 16.01
C ASP A 20 -16.17 -26.96 17.21
N GLY A 21 -15.61 -26.59 18.36
CA GLY A 21 -15.67 -27.37 19.61
C GLY A 21 -14.54 -28.38 19.78
N GLU A 22 -13.62 -28.51 18.83
CA GLU A 22 -12.39 -29.29 18.96
C GLU A 22 -11.20 -28.37 19.27
N GLY A 23 -10.35 -28.79 20.21
CA GLY A 23 -9.14 -28.06 20.61
C GLY A 23 -7.89 -28.79 20.16
N GLN A 24 -7.03 -28.13 19.39
CA GLN A 24 -5.72 -28.65 18.99
C GLN A 24 -4.59 -27.81 19.61
N GLY A 25 -3.76 -28.43 20.44
CA GLY A 25 -2.54 -27.82 20.97
C GLY A 25 -1.40 -27.86 19.94
N VAL A 26 -0.77 -26.71 19.70
CA VAL A 26 0.39 -26.56 18.82
C VAL A 26 1.45 -25.73 19.55
N HIS A 27 2.72 -26.04 19.38
CA HIS A 27 3.78 -25.24 20.02
C HIS A 27 3.83 -23.83 19.44
N HIS A 28 4.03 -22.80 20.26
CA HIS A 28 4.00 -21.40 19.83
C HIS A 28 5.02 -21.06 18.74
N SER A 29 6.14 -21.79 18.68
CA SER A 29 7.15 -21.60 17.63
C SER A 29 6.55 -21.77 16.24
N GLU A 30 5.57 -22.65 16.05
CA GLU A 30 4.92 -22.84 14.75
C GLU A 30 4.12 -21.63 14.31
N LEU A 31 3.49 -20.92 15.25
CA LEU A 31 2.81 -19.65 14.99
C LEU A 31 3.83 -18.58 14.56
N ILE A 32 4.93 -18.46 15.31
CA ILE A 32 5.98 -17.47 15.05
C ILE A 32 6.70 -17.75 13.73
N GLU A 33 7.06 -19.00 13.45
CA GLU A 33 7.69 -19.42 12.20
C GLU A 33 6.79 -19.12 11.01
N LEU A 34 5.52 -19.51 11.09
CA LEU A 34 4.56 -19.25 10.01
C LEU A 34 4.40 -17.76 9.75
N MET A 35 4.34 -16.94 10.81
CA MET A 35 4.25 -15.49 10.67
C MET A 35 5.54 -14.89 10.09
N THR A 36 6.70 -15.38 10.52
CA THR A 36 8.01 -14.92 10.03
C THR A 36 8.21 -15.25 8.56
N LEU A 37 7.82 -16.46 8.12
CA LEU A 37 7.94 -16.92 6.75
C LEU A 37 6.94 -16.25 5.81
N SER A 38 5.68 -16.16 6.21
CA SER A 38 4.60 -15.65 5.35
C SER A 38 4.48 -14.13 5.37
N ARG A 39 4.87 -13.49 6.48
CA ARG A 39 4.63 -12.06 6.77
C ARG A 39 3.16 -11.66 6.55
N SER A 40 2.23 -12.59 6.82
CA SER A 40 0.80 -12.44 6.52
C SER A 40 -0.08 -13.07 7.60
N LEU A 41 -0.99 -12.28 8.16
CA LEU A 41 -2.02 -12.79 9.08
C LEU A 41 -3.01 -13.72 8.36
N ALA A 42 -3.25 -13.50 7.07
CA ALA A 42 -4.17 -14.32 6.29
C ALA A 42 -3.63 -15.75 6.12
N GLU A 43 -2.32 -15.89 5.89
CA GLU A 43 -1.68 -17.20 5.82
C GLU A 43 -1.67 -17.90 7.19
N VAL A 44 -1.38 -17.15 8.26
CA VAL A 44 -1.43 -17.71 9.63
C VAL A 44 -2.83 -18.19 9.99
N ARG A 45 -3.86 -17.42 9.66
CA ARG A 45 -5.26 -17.74 9.98
C ARG A 45 -5.77 -19.04 9.35
N LYS A 46 -5.18 -19.49 8.23
CA LYS A 46 -5.52 -20.79 7.62
C LYS A 46 -5.27 -21.96 8.56
N ARG A 47 -4.35 -21.80 9.51
CA ARG A 47 -3.98 -22.82 10.50
C ARG A 47 -4.42 -22.44 11.91
N PHE A 48 -4.21 -21.19 12.31
CA PHE A 48 -4.57 -20.67 13.62
C PHE A 48 -5.89 -19.90 13.52
N VAL A 49 -6.99 -20.64 13.55
CA VAL A 49 -8.33 -20.09 13.34
C VAL A 49 -8.74 -19.30 14.58
N GLY A 50 -8.60 -17.98 14.51
CA GLY A 50 -9.00 -17.06 15.57
C GLY A 50 -9.37 -15.69 15.01
N SER A 51 -9.93 -14.84 15.87
CA SER A 51 -10.18 -13.45 15.49
C SER A 51 -8.85 -12.72 15.26
N ARG A 52 -8.86 -11.61 14.50
CA ARG A 52 -7.66 -10.82 14.21
C ARG A 52 -7.02 -10.36 15.52
N THR A 53 -7.84 -9.83 16.41
CA THR A 53 -7.41 -9.31 17.70
C THR A 53 -6.78 -10.43 18.52
N ASN A 54 -7.45 -11.58 18.64
CA ASN A 54 -6.93 -12.72 19.38
C ASN A 54 -5.63 -13.28 18.77
N LEU A 55 -5.50 -13.30 17.43
CA LEU A 55 -4.27 -13.72 16.76
C LEU A 55 -3.12 -12.74 17.00
N ILE A 56 -3.38 -11.43 16.93
CA ILE A 56 -2.37 -10.40 17.21
C ILE A 56 -1.95 -10.44 18.68
N GLU A 57 -2.90 -10.55 19.61
CA GLU A 57 -2.61 -10.68 21.05
C GLU A 57 -1.79 -11.93 21.34
N THR A 58 -2.10 -13.05 20.68
CA THR A 58 -1.32 -14.30 20.83
C THR A 58 0.10 -14.13 20.29
N LEU A 59 0.27 -13.46 19.13
CA LEU A 59 1.59 -13.14 18.58
C LEU A 59 2.40 -12.25 19.54
N GLU A 60 1.78 -11.19 20.07
CA GLU A 60 2.40 -10.27 21.02
C GLU A 60 2.80 -10.98 22.32
N HIS A 61 1.96 -11.90 22.80
CA HIS A 61 2.26 -12.71 23.98
C HIS A 61 3.56 -13.50 23.85
N PHE A 62 3.83 -14.06 22.66
CA PHE A 62 5.08 -14.77 22.35
C PHE A 62 6.19 -13.86 21.80
N GLY A 63 6.07 -12.54 21.97
CA GLY A 63 7.11 -11.57 21.64
C GLY A 63 7.20 -11.20 20.15
N TYR A 64 6.19 -11.52 19.34
CA TYR A 64 6.12 -11.08 17.95
C TYR A 64 5.31 -9.79 17.82
N ASP A 65 6.00 -8.71 17.50
CA ASP A 65 5.38 -7.40 17.28
C ASP A 65 4.83 -7.26 15.85
N PHE A 66 3.50 -7.34 15.73
CA PHE A 66 2.83 -7.16 14.44
C PHE A 66 2.92 -5.72 13.91
N ASP A 67 2.98 -4.73 14.80
CA ASP A 67 3.10 -3.32 14.42
C ASP A 67 4.50 -3.02 13.88
N ALA A 68 5.55 -3.65 14.42
CA ALA A 68 6.89 -3.61 13.84
C ALA A 68 6.94 -4.21 12.42
N LEU A 69 6.22 -5.32 12.18
CA LEU A 69 6.08 -5.88 10.84
C LEU A 69 5.40 -4.88 9.89
N LEU A 70 4.26 -4.31 10.29
CA LEU A 70 3.55 -3.32 9.49
C LEU A 70 4.44 -2.11 9.19
N GLN A 71 5.19 -1.62 10.18
CA GLN A 71 6.15 -0.53 9.99
C GLN A 71 7.20 -0.87 8.92
N SER A 72 7.77 -2.08 8.93
CA SER A 72 8.69 -2.54 7.88
C SER A 72 8.02 -2.54 6.51
N GLN A 73 6.81 -3.11 6.42
CA GLN A 73 6.07 -3.19 5.16
C GLN A 73 5.68 -1.80 4.61
N PHE A 74 5.37 -0.84 5.50
CA PHE A 74 5.15 0.55 5.09
C PHE A 74 6.44 1.19 4.55
N ARG A 75 7.60 0.94 5.18
CA ARG A 75 8.91 1.40 4.68
C ARG A 75 9.28 0.77 3.34
N GLU A 76 8.92 -0.49 3.12
CA GLU A 76 9.05 -1.19 1.84
C GLU A 76 8.14 -0.60 0.74
N GLY A 77 7.22 0.30 1.11
CA GLY A 77 6.37 1.03 0.16
C GLY A 77 5.06 0.32 -0.19
N TYR A 78 4.64 -0.66 0.61
CA TYR A 78 3.34 -1.28 0.43
C TYR A 78 2.21 -0.26 0.63
N ARG A 79 1.19 -0.35 -0.23
CA ARG A 79 -0.04 0.46 -0.14
C ARG A 79 -1.02 -0.18 0.83
N ASP A 80 -1.90 0.63 1.40
CA ASP A 80 -2.92 0.15 2.35
C ASP A 80 -3.80 -0.93 1.76
N THR A 81 -4.22 -0.75 0.51
CA THR A 81 -5.04 -1.76 -0.19
C THR A 81 -4.30 -3.06 -0.47
N ALA A 82 -2.97 -3.02 -0.60
CA ALA A 82 -2.16 -4.22 -0.79
C ALA A 82 -1.98 -4.97 0.53
N LEU A 83 -1.69 -4.25 1.63
CA LEU A 83 -1.59 -4.85 2.96
C LEU A 83 -2.93 -5.36 3.48
N ALA A 84 -4.02 -4.64 3.22
CA ALA A 84 -5.36 -5.08 3.55
C ALA A 84 -5.68 -6.44 2.90
N LYS A 85 -5.31 -6.61 1.63
CA LYS A 85 -5.42 -7.91 0.94
C LYS A 85 -4.47 -8.96 1.50
N LEU A 86 -3.21 -8.59 1.74
CA LEU A 86 -2.18 -9.49 2.26
C LEU A 86 -2.56 -10.07 3.62
N HIS A 87 -3.13 -9.25 4.51
CA HIS A 87 -3.51 -9.65 5.87
C HIS A 87 -4.99 -10.02 5.99
N ARG A 88 -5.77 -9.91 4.90
CA ARG A 88 -7.25 -10.07 4.89
C ARG A 88 -7.95 -9.23 5.97
N VAL A 89 -7.59 -7.96 6.06
CA VAL A 89 -8.16 -6.99 7.01
C VAL A 89 -8.78 -5.80 6.28
N ASP A 90 -9.57 -4.99 6.98
CA ASP A 90 -10.15 -3.77 6.45
C ASP A 90 -9.05 -2.76 6.02
N PRO A 91 -9.08 -2.23 4.78
CA PRO A 91 -8.20 -1.14 4.35
C PRO A 91 -8.18 0.09 5.27
N LYS A 92 -9.31 0.46 5.87
CA LYS A 92 -9.41 1.55 6.85
C LYS A 92 -8.64 1.23 8.12
N TRP A 93 -8.62 -0.04 8.53
CA TRP A 93 -7.84 -0.46 9.69
C TRP A 93 -6.34 -0.32 9.43
N ILE A 94 -5.88 -0.72 8.24
CA ILE A 94 -4.47 -0.50 7.82
C ILE A 94 -4.14 0.99 7.75
N ALA A 95 -5.03 1.83 7.19
CA ALA A 95 -4.82 3.27 7.14
C ALA A 95 -4.71 3.92 8.53
N ARG A 96 -5.54 3.47 9.49
CA ARG A 96 -5.43 3.91 10.90
C ARG A 96 -4.12 3.46 11.54
N LYS A 97 -3.69 2.22 11.29
CA LYS A 97 -2.39 1.71 11.77
C LYS A 97 -1.22 2.48 11.15
N ARG A 98 -1.29 2.81 9.86
CA ARG A 98 -0.29 3.65 9.17
C ARG A 98 -0.13 4.99 9.87
N GLU A 99 -1.24 5.68 10.15
CA GLU A 99 -1.25 6.97 10.83
C GLU A 99 -0.72 6.87 12.26
N ALA A 100 -1.17 5.87 13.03
CA ALA A 100 -0.70 5.62 14.39
C ALA A 100 0.81 5.34 14.45
N LEU A 101 1.37 4.72 13.41
CA LEU A 101 2.80 4.46 13.27
C LEU A 101 3.59 5.64 12.68
N GLY A 102 2.95 6.80 12.47
CA GLY A 102 3.59 8.04 12.03
C GLY A 102 3.86 8.14 10.53
N PHE A 103 3.27 7.25 9.71
CA PHE A 103 3.40 7.32 8.25
C PHE A 103 2.30 8.20 7.65
N SER A 104 2.66 8.99 6.64
CA SER A 104 1.68 9.83 5.94
C SER A 104 0.67 8.99 5.16
N ASN A 105 -0.63 9.26 5.35
CA ASN A 105 -1.75 8.69 4.57
C ASN A 105 -1.90 9.31 3.16
N ALA A 106 -0.98 10.18 2.76
CA ALA A 106 -1.07 10.85 1.46
C ALA A 106 -1.07 9.80 0.33
N PRO A 107 -2.06 9.80 -0.58
CA PRO A 107 -2.07 8.93 -1.74
C PRO A 107 -0.96 9.37 -2.69
N GLY A 108 0.21 8.80 -2.46
CA GLY A 108 1.42 9.04 -3.21
C GLY A 108 2.45 8.08 -2.66
N ARG A 109 3.21 7.43 -3.53
CA ARG A 109 4.54 6.91 -3.17
C ARG A 109 5.16 7.89 -2.17
N SER A 110 5.76 7.38 -1.08
CA SER A 110 6.78 8.15 -0.37
C SER A 110 7.58 8.83 -1.45
N ARG A 111 7.41 10.15 -1.56
CA ARG A 111 8.10 10.92 -2.57
C ARG A 111 9.52 10.68 -2.14
N ALA A 112 10.28 9.88 -2.89
CA ALA A 112 11.70 9.95 -2.75
C ALA A 112 12.01 11.44 -2.92
N GLU A 113 12.38 12.08 -1.81
CA GLU A 113 12.58 13.51 -1.73
C GLU A 113 13.91 13.77 -2.43
N PHE A 114 13.85 13.79 -3.75
CA PHE A 114 14.98 14.16 -4.56
C PHE A 114 15.10 15.68 -4.49
N SER A 115 16.27 16.17 -4.09
CA SER A 115 16.53 17.60 -4.15
C SER A 115 16.51 18.08 -5.61
N SER A 116 16.19 19.36 -5.82
CA SER A 116 16.21 19.96 -7.15
C SER A 116 17.57 19.78 -7.84
N GLU A 117 18.66 19.82 -7.06
CA GLU A 117 20.02 19.59 -7.53
C GLU A 117 20.25 18.14 -7.99
N GLN A 118 19.74 17.15 -7.25
CA GLN A 118 19.85 15.74 -7.64
C GLN A 118 19.11 15.44 -8.95
N VAL A 119 17.90 16.01 -9.11
CA VAL A 119 17.09 15.84 -10.34
C VAL A 119 17.81 16.47 -11.54
N ARG A 120 18.40 17.65 -11.36
CA ARG A 120 19.16 18.34 -12.42
C ARG A 120 20.42 17.58 -12.80
N LYS A 121 21.24 17.21 -11.82
CA LYS A 121 22.46 16.44 -12.02
C LYS A 121 22.21 15.12 -12.73
N ALA A 122 21.11 14.42 -12.40
CA ALA A 122 20.73 13.19 -13.08
C ALA A 122 20.37 13.42 -14.55
N TYR A 123 19.74 14.55 -14.89
CA TYR A 123 19.49 14.92 -16.29
C TYR A 123 20.79 15.26 -17.03
N ASP A 124 21.63 16.10 -16.42
CA ASP A 124 22.91 16.56 -17.00
C ASP A 124 23.85 15.38 -17.27
N VAL A 125 23.91 14.40 -16.36
CA VAL A 125 24.73 13.20 -16.52
C VAL A 125 24.17 12.25 -17.59
N ALA A 126 22.85 12.09 -17.67
CA ALA A 126 22.24 11.12 -18.57
C ALA A 126 21.95 11.63 -19.99
N GLY A 127 21.88 12.96 -20.17
CA GLY A 127 21.48 13.62 -21.42
C GLY A 127 20.07 13.27 -21.90
N SER A 128 19.26 12.56 -21.10
CA SER A 128 17.93 12.11 -21.48
C SER A 128 17.05 11.81 -20.27
N PHE A 129 15.74 12.08 -20.39
CA PHE A 129 14.76 11.75 -19.34
C PHE A 129 14.70 10.26 -19.00
N ALA A 130 14.92 9.39 -19.99
CA ALA A 130 14.90 7.95 -19.77
C ALA A 130 16.14 7.47 -19.00
N GLY A 131 17.33 7.99 -19.35
CA GLY A 131 18.56 7.69 -18.63
C GLY A 131 18.55 8.25 -17.22
N ALA A 132 18.09 9.49 -17.04
CA ALA A 132 18.03 10.14 -15.73
C ALA A 132 17.04 9.43 -14.78
N ALA A 133 15.88 9.00 -15.31
CA ALA A 133 14.94 8.20 -14.54
C ALA A 133 15.52 6.86 -14.08
N ARG A 134 16.31 6.20 -14.94
CA ARG A 134 17.05 4.97 -14.58
C ARG A 134 18.10 5.24 -13.50
N LEU A 135 18.88 6.31 -13.61
CA LEU A 135 19.87 6.71 -12.61
C LEU A 135 19.24 6.96 -11.23
N MET A 136 18.00 7.47 -11.20
CA MET A 136 17.27 7.76 -9.97
C MET A 136 16.33 6.64 -9.51
N GLY A 137 16.31 5.50 -10.19
CA GLY A 137 15.44 4.36 -9.84
C GLY A 137 13.94 4.66 -9.93
N ILE A 138 13.53 5.64 -10.74
CA ILE A 138 12.12 6.05 -10.93
C ILE A 138 11.66 5.87 -12.37
N ASN A 139 10.34 5.98 -12.59
CA ASN A 139 9.81 5.94 -13.95
C ASN A 139 10.01 7.28 -14.68
N ARG A 140 10.07 7.22 -16.02
CA ARG A 140 10.28 8.38 -16.90
C ARG A 140 9.26 9.51 -16.67
N GLN A 141 7.99 9.19 -16.45
CA GLN A 141 6.94 10.20 -16.26
C GLN A 141 7.09 10.93 -14.93
N THR A 142 7.48 10.22 -13.87
CA THR A 142 7.77 10.78 -12.55
C THR A 142 8.98 11.69 -12.63
N PHE A 143 10.07 11.25 -13.29
CA PHE A 143 11.24 12.11 -13.49
C PHE A 143 10.88 13.37 -14.28
N LYS A 144 10.14 13.25 -15.39
CA LYS A 144 9.72 14.42 -16.19
C LYS A 144 8.94 15.46 -15.37
N LYS A 145 8.06 15.00 -14.48
CA LYS A 145 7.30 15.87 -13.57
C LYS A 145 8.17 16.54 -12.51
N LEU A 146 9.21 15.85 -12.03
CA LEU A 146 10.17 16.42 -11.09
C LEU A 146 11.04 17.48 -11.78
N TYR A 147 11.57 17.16 -12.95
CA TYR A 147 12.41 18.07 -13.73
C TYR A 147 11.68 19.36 -14.11
N ALA A 148 10.42 19.27 -14.58
CA ALA A 148 9.62 20.45 -14.90
C ALA A 148 9.45 21.40 -13.69
N ARG A 149 9.19 20.85 -12.49
CA ARG A 149 9.06 21.65 -11.26
C ARG A 149 10.37 22.33 -10.85
N VAL A 150 11.51 21.71 -11.14
CA VAL A 150 12.83 22.31 -10.89
C VAL A 150 13.09 23.45 -11.87
N SER A 151 12.70 23.30 -13.14
CA SER A 151 12.81 24.35 -14.15
C SER A 151 11.91 25.56 -13.86
N ASP A 152 10.68 25.32 -13.37
CA ASP A 152 9.72 26.41 -13.06
C ASP A 152 10.10 27.22 -11.81
N GLN A 153 10.92 26.67 -10.89
CA GLN A 153 11.37 27.38 -9.69
C GLN A 153 12.53 28.36 -9.94
N MET A 154 12.95 28.55 -11.20
CA MET A 154 14.15 29.32 -11.55
C MET A 154 13.88 30.69 -12.18
N GLU A 155 12.63 31.15 -12.25
CA GLU A 155 12.34 32.54 -12.64
C GLU A 155 12.14 33.42 -11.39
N PRO A 156 13.07 34.35 -11.15
CA PRO A 156 12.62 35.70 -10.88
C PRO A 156 13.36 36.75 -11.74
N ALA A 157 12.56 37.64 -12.32
CA ALA A 157 12.88 38.98 -12.80
C ALA A 157 13.81 39.13 -14.02
N HIS A 158 13.21 39.35 -15.19
CA HIS A 158 13.59 40.48 -16.03
C HIS A 158 12.38 40.96 -16.85
N ASP A 159 11.88 42.15 -16.51
CA ASP A 159 11.17 43.02 -17.45
C ASP A 159 12.14 43.37 -18.57
N ASP A 160 11.79 43.12 -19.83
CA ASP A 160 11.84 44.18 -20.83
C ASP A 160 11.00 43.82 -22.06
N ASN A 161 10.22 44.81 -22.44
CA ASN A 161 9.35 44.91 -23.60
C ASN A 161 10.12 44.72 -24.92
N LEU A 162 9.55 43.99 -25.89
CA LEU A 162 9.22 44.49 -27.24
C LEU A 162 8.70 43.36 -28.17
N ASP A 163 7.40 43.45 -28.43
CA ASP A 163 6.75 43.52 -29.74
C ASP A 163 6.78 42.37 -30.79
N GLN A 164 5.55 42.02 -31.19
CA GLN A 164 5.06 41.55 -32.50
C GLN A 164 5.72 40.39 -33.25
N SER A 165 4.94 39.30 -33.40
CA SER A 165 4.48 38.88 -34.73
C SER A 165 3.30 37.92 -34.64
N LEU A 166 2.15 38.43 -35.09
CA LEU A 166 0.95 37.71 -35.50
C LEU A 166 1.31 36.60 -36.51
N GLY A 167 0.68 35.43 -36.42
CA GLY A 167 0.93 34.32 -37.34
C GLY A 167 -0.13 33.23 -37.22
N ASP A 168 -1.23 33.48 -37.92
CA ASP A 168 -2.46 32.70 -38.03
C ASP A 168 -2.33 31.18 -38.26
N ASP A 169 -3.30 30.49 -37.65
CA ASP A 169 -4.13 29.40 -38.17
C ASP A 169 -3.56 28.45 -39.23
N ARG A 170 -3.57 27.15 -38.88
CA ARG A 170 -4.14 26.08 -39.74
C ARG A 170 -4.00 24.69 -39.10
N LEU A 171 -5.11 24.12 -38.63
CA LEU A 171 -5.78 23.00 -39.31
C LEU A 171 -6.76 22.27 -38.38
N ALA A 172 -8.01 22.34 -38.80
CA ALA A 172 -9.14 21.66 -38.22
C ALA A 172 -9.12 20.13 -38.50
N LYS A 173 -9.92 19.47 -37.65
CA LYS A 173 -10.85 18.39 -37.98
C LYS A 173 -10.40 16.92 -37.93
N ALA A 174 -11.23 16.22 -37.14
CA ALA A 174 -11.73 14.87 -37.31
C ALA A 174 -10.86 13.70 -36.83
N ARG A 175 -11.37 12.98 -35.83
CA ARG A 175 -11.94 11.64 -36.05
C ARG A 175 -12.77 11.16 -34.85
N THR A 176 -14.05 10.99 -35.13
CA THR A 176 -15.06 10.26 -34.37
C THR A 176 -14.79 8.75 -34.44
N ALA A 177 -15.16 8.07 -33.34
CA ALA A 177 -15.66 6.70 -33.23
C ALA A 177 -14.85 5.54 -33.87
N ALA A 178 -14.16 4.80 -33.01
CA ALA A 178 -14.14 3.34 -33.09
C ALA A 178 -14.10 2.78 -31.66
N GLY A 179 -15.21 2.18 -31.24
CA GLY A 179 -15.33 1.51 -29.96
C GLY A 179 -14.45 0.28 -29.89
N ARG A 180 -13.81 0.08 -28.73
CA ARG A 180 -13.44 -1.25 -28.25
C ARG A 180 -13.81 -1.37 -26.78
N VAL A 181 -14.84 -2.20 -26.61
CA VAL A 181 -15.30 -2.91 -25.41
C VAL A 181 -14.21 -3.05 -24.35
N GLY A 182 -14.45 -2.44 -23.20
CA GLY A 182 -13.85 -2.83 -21.93
C GLY A 182 -14.98 -2.91 -20.93
N SER A 183 -15.41 -4.14 -20.62
CA SER A 183 -16.42 -4.42 -19.58
C SER A 183 -16.04 -3.68 -18.31
N LYS A 184 -16.82 -2.66 -18.00
CA LYS A 184 -16.78 -1.95 -16.73
C LYS A 184 -17.55 -2.81 -15.75
N VAL A 185 -16.86 -3.77 -15.11
CA VAL A 185 -17.36 -4.34 -13.87
C VAL A 185 -17.17 -3.25 -12.81
N CYS A 186 -18.16 -2.36 -12.74
CA CYS A 186 -18.37 -1.56 -11.56
C CYS A 186 -18.82 -2.54 -10.47
N SER A 187 -17.88 -3.05 -9.69
CA SER A 187 -18.22 -3.61 -8.38
C SER A 187 -18.81 -2.44 -7.58
N SER A 188 -20.14 -2.42 -7.45
CA SER A 188 -20.84 -1.45 -6.64
C SER A 188 -20.32 -1.57 -5.21
N GLY A 189 -20.21 -0.44 -4.50
CA GLY A 189 -19.71 -0.41 -3.12
C GLY A 189 -20.48 -1.30 -2.14
N ASP A 190 -21.67 -1.76 -2.52
CA ASP A 190 -22.50 -2.68 -1.72
C ASP A 190 -22.04 -4.15 -1.77
N GLU A 191 -21.35 -4.60 -2.83
CA GLU A 191 -20.85 -6.00 -2.89
C GLU A 191 -19.59 -6.21 -2.03
N LEU A 192 -18.78 -5.17 -1.83
CA LEU A 192 -17.61 -5.26 -0.95
C LEU A 192 -18.02 -5.38 0.51
N LYS A 193 -19.17 -4.83 0.91
CA LYS A 193 -19.61 -4.87 2.31
C LYS A 193 -20.02 -6.29 2.74
N LYS A 194 -20.78 -7.00 1.90
CA LYS A 194 -21.12 -8.42 2.16
C LYS A 194 -19.90 -9.35 2.19
N PHE A 195 -18.84 -9.04 1.43
CA PHE A 195 -17.62 -9.86 1.42
C PHE A 195 -16.76 -9.72 2.69
N PHE A 196 -16.90 -8.62 3.44
CA PHE A 196 -16.17 -8.39 4.69
C PHE A 196 -16.99 -8.72 5.95
N ASP A 197 -18.33 -8.63 5.88
CA ASP A 197 -19.22 -8.97 7.00
C ASP A 197 -19.33 -10.50 7.24
N ASP A 198 -19.09 -11.34 6.23
CA ASP A 198 -19.24 -12.81 6.37
C ASP A 198 -18.02 -13.52 7.01
N GLU A 199 -16.86 -12.87 7.18
CA GLU A 199 -15.64 -13.53 7.74
C GLU A 199 -15.07 -12.87 9.02
N TRP A 200 -15.73 -11.81 9.49
CA TRP A 200 -15.41 -11.09 10.73
C TRP A 200 -16.69 -10.81 11.51
N GLY A 201 -17.32 -11.88 12.01
CA GLY A 201 -18.35 -11.74 13.04
C GLY A 201 -17.73 -11.10 14.28
N GLU A 202 -17.95 -9.80 14.46
CA GLU A 202 -17.88 -9.17 15.77
C GLU A 202 -19.00 -9.79 16.62
N GLY A 203 -18.59 -10.67 17.53
CA GLY A 203 -19.40 -11.15 18.65
C GLY A 203 -18.80 -10.66 19.94
#